data_AF-A0A2E6QLI3-F1
#
_entry.id   AF-A0A2E6QLI3-F1
#
_cell.length_a   1.000
_cell.length_b   1.000
_cell.length_c   1.000
_cell.angle_alpha   90.00
_cell.angle_beta   90.00
_cell.angle_gamma   90.00
#
_symmetry.space_group_name_H-M   'P 1'
#
loop_
_entity.id
_entity.type
_entity.pdbx_description
1 polymer ?
#
loop_
_entity_poly.entity_id
_entity_poly.type
_entity_poly.pdbx_seq_one_letter_code
_entity_poly.pdbx_strand_id
1 'polypeptide(L)'
;MSQLLTIFLAVFVAEIGDKTQFAALLFASHKDYSPWLVFLAASAALVTTTALAVLLGAVAERYVTMMPMRLIAGLAFIAIGGWMVFEHLRAA
;
A
#
# COMPACT_ATOMS: atom_id res chain seq x y z
N MET A 1 -10.11 23.22 -0.04
CA MET A 1 -10.15 21.83 -0.56
C MET A 1 -11.19 21.05 0.24
N SER A 2 -12.05 20.24 -0.39
CA SER A 2 -12.91 19.31 0.38
C SER A 2 -12.03 18.25 1.06
N GLN A 3 -12.40 17.81 2.27
CA GLN A 3 -11.62 16.80 3.03
C GLN A 3 -11.37 15.53 2.21
N LEU A 4 -12.37 15.11 1.43
CA LEU A 4 -12.27 13.98 0.50
C LEU A 4 -11.12 14.15 -0.49
N LEU A 5 -10.96 15.33 -1.08
CA LEU A 5 -9.95 15.57 -2.10
C LEU A 5 -8.55 15.57 -1.49
N THR A 6 -8.40 16.08 -0.27
CA THR A 6 -7.12 16.01 0.48
C THR A 6 -6.73 14.55 0.75
N ILE A 7 -7.66 13.73 1.25
CA ILE A 7 -7.39 12.31 1.54
C ILE A 7 -7.08 11.57 0.25
N PHE A 8 -7.89 11.78 -0.80
CA PHE A 8 -7.67 11.16 -2.10
C PHE A 8 -6.29 11.50 -2.66
N LEU A 9 -5.91 12.78 -2.72
CA LEU A 9 -4.61 13.16 -3.26
C LEU A 9 -3.44 12.62 -2.42
N ALA A 10 -3.55 12.63 -1.09
CA ALA A 10 -2.52 12.10 -0.22
C ALA A 10 -2.29 10.60 -0.45
N VAL A 11 -3.37 9.80 -0.48
CA VAL A 11 -3.31 8.36 -0.74
C VAL A 11 -2.86 8.09 -2.17
N PHE A 12 -3.43 8.80 -3.15
CA PHE A 12 -3.07 8.66 -4.56
C PHE A 12 -1.57 8.87 -4.77
N VAL A 13 -1.01 9.98 -4.27
CA VAL A 13 0.43 10.26 -4.39
C VAL A 13 1.27 9.21 -3.66
N ALA A 14 0.82 8.71 -2.50
CA ALA A 14 1.53 7.68 -1.76
C ALA A 14 1.55 6.32 -2.49
N GLU A 15 0.53 6.01 -3.28
CA GLU A 15 0.41 4.75 -4.03
C GLU A 15 1.12 4.78 -5.39
N ILE A 16 1.43 5.96 -5.95
CA ILE A 16 2.07 6.07 -7.28
C ILE A 16 3.46 5.42 -7.27
N GLY A 17 3.64 4.44 -8.15
CA GLY A 17 4.91 3.74 -8.30
C GLY A 17 5.15 2.63 -7.28
N ASP A 18 4.12 2.20 -6.56
CA ASP A 18 4.22 1.04 -5.69
C ASP A 18 4.47 -0.26 -6.48
N LYS A 19 5.11 -1.23 -5.84
CA LYS A 19 5.39 -2.57 -6.38
C LYS A 19 4.13 -3.25 -6.90
N THR A 20 2.98 -3.02 -6.26
CA THR A 20 1.69 -3.59 -6.70
C THR A 20 1.29 -3.09 -8.09
N GLN A 21 1.60 -1.84 -8.46
CA GLN A 21 1.31 -1.29 -9.79
C GLN A 21 2.18 -1.93 -10.87
N PHE A 22 3.47 -2.16 -10.58
CA PHE A 22 4.34 -2.90 -11.49
C PHE A 22 3.89 -4.36 -11.66
N ALA A 23 3.46 -5.02 -10.59
CA ALA A 23 2.88 -6.37 -10.68
C ALA A 23 1.62 -6.38 -11.55
N ALA A 24 0.70 -5.44 -11.34
CA ALA A 24 -0.51 -5.29 -12.16
C ALA A 24 -0.18 -5.04 -13.65
N LEU A 25 0.83 -4.21 -13.93
CA LEU A 25 1.31 -3.97 -15.30
C LEU A 25 1.87 -5.24 -15.95
N LEU A 26 2.66 -6.02 -15.21
CA LEU A 26 3.20 -7.29 -15.69
C LEU A 26 2.09 -8.32 -15.98
N PHE A 27 1.09 -8.43 -15.09
CA PHE A 27 -0.05 -9.30 -15.29
C PHE A 27 -0.91 -8.85 -16.48
N ALA A 28 -1.16 -7.55 -16.63
CA ALA A 28 -1.93 -7.00 -17.75
C ALA A 28 -1.20 -7.13 -19.10
N SER A 29 0.13 -7.24 -19.09
CA SER A 29 0.95 -7.44 -20.29
C SER A 29 1.07 -8.91 -20.69
N HIS A 30 0.69 -9.85 -19.82
CA HIS A 30 0.66 -11.28 -20.13
C HIS A 30 -0.53 -11.63 -21.03
N LYS A 31 -0.30 -12.44 -22.06
CA LYS A 31 -1.33 -12.80 -23.05
C LYS A 31 -2.48 -13.67 -22.49
N ASP A 32 -2.25 -14.33 -21.36
CA ASP A 32 -3.20 -15.25 -20.75
C ASP A 32 -4.25 -14.55 -19.88
N TYR A 33 -4.06 -13.26 -19.56
CA TYR A 33 -4.94 -12.51 -18.68
C TYR A 33 -5.64 -11.36 -19.41
N SER A 34 -6.95 -11.25 -19.21
CA SER A 34 -7.71 -10.07 -19.66
C SER A 34 -7.28 -8.84 -18.86
N PRO A 35 -6.90 -7.71 -19.49
CA PRO A 35 -6.55 -6.48 -18.78
C PRO A 35 -7.65 -6.00 -17.82
N TRP A 36 -8.91 -6.21 -18.19
CA TRP A 36 -10.06 -5.88 -17.35
C TRP A 36 -10.15 -6.76 -16.09
N LEU A 37 -9.80 -8.03 -16.21
CA LEU A 37 -9.78 -8.96 -15.08
C LEU A 37 -8.65 -8.56 -14.12
N VAL A 38 -7.47 -8.22 -14.63
CA VAL A 38 -6.34 -7.74 -13.82
C VAL A 38 -6.71 -6.44 -13.11
N PHE A 39 -7.34 -5.49 -13.82
CA PHE A 39 -7.80 -4.22 -13.23
C PHE A 39 -8.80 -4.45 -12.10
N LEU A 40 -9.82 -5.29 -12.32
CA LEU A 40 -10.83 -5.58 -11.29
C LEU A 40 -10.23 -6.30 -10.09
N ALA A 41 -9.35 -7.28 -10.29
CA ALA A 41 -8.69 -8.01 -9.21
C ALA A 41 -7.78 -7.09 -8.38
N ALA A 42 -6.93 -6.29 -9.03
CA ALA A 42 -6.04 -5.35 -8.35
C ALA A 42 -6.83 -4.26 -7.61
N SER A 43 -7.88 -3.72 -8.24
CA SER A 43 -8.74 -2.70 -7.63
C SER A 43 -9.52 -3.26 -6.43
N ALA A 44 -10.07 -4.48 -6.55
CA ALA A 44 -10.77 -5.14 -5.44
C ALA A 44 -9.83 -5.42 -4.27
N ALA A 45 -8.59 -5.84 -4.55
CA ALA A 45 -7.56 -6.01 -3.52
C ALA A 45 -7.28 -4.69 -2.81
N LEU A 46 -7.02 -3.60 -3.55
CA LEU A 46 -6.73 -2.28 -2.98
C LEU A 46 -7.90 -1.75 -2.14
N VAL A 47 -9.14 -1.86 -2.63
CA VAL A 47 -10.34 -1.43 -1.88
C VAL A 47 -10.49 -2.25 -0.61
N THR A 48 -10.31 -3.57 -0.68
CA THR A 48 -10.48 -4.46 0.48
C THR A 48 -9.42 -4.21 1.54
N THR A 49 -8.14 -4.11 1.16
CA THR A 49 -7.06 -3.83 2.11
C THR A 49 -7.20 -2.44 2.73
N THR A 50 -7.60 -1.43 1.95
CA THR A 50 -7.88 -0.09 2.46
C THR A 50 -9.05 -0.11 3.45
N ALA A 51 -10.14 -0.81 3.12
CA ALA A 51 -11.29 -0.94 4.02
C ALA A 51 -10.90 -1.62 5.35
N LEU A 52 -10.13 -2.70 5.29
CA LEU A 52 -9.61 -3.37 6.48
C LEU A 52 -8.71 -2.44 7.31
N ALA A 53 -7.82 -1.67 6.68
CA ALA A 53 -6.95 -0.73 7.36
C ALA A 53 -7.74 0.37 8.08
N VAL A 54 -8.78 0.92 7.44
CA VAL A 54 -9.66 1.93 8.05
C VAL A 54 -10.47 1.35 9.21
N LEU A 55 -11.02 0.14 9.06
CA LEU A 55 -11.76 -0.54 10.13
C LEU A 55 -10.86 -0.80 11.34
N LEU A 56 -9.66 -1.35 11.11
CA LEU A 56 -8.68 -1.58 12.17
C LEU A 56 -8.23 -0.27 12.81
N GLY A 57 -7.99 0.77 12.02
CA GLY A 57 -7.61 2.09 12.51
C GLY A 57 -8.70 2.72 13.40
N ALA A 58 -9.97 2.61 13.01
CA ALA A 58 -11.11 3.11 13.77
C ALA A 58 -11.30 2.36 15.11
N VAL A 59 -11.10 1.04 15.13
CA VAL A 59 -11.18 0.23 16.36
C VAL A 59 -9.95 0.47 17.25
N ALA A 60 -8.77 0.58 16.65
CA ALA A 60 -7.50 0.75 17.34
C ALA A 60 -7.30 2.19 17.85
N GLU A 61 -8.07 3.18 17.38
CA GLU A 61 -7.91 4.60 17.73
C GLU A 61 -7.76 4.83 19.24
N ARG A 62 -8.52 4.10 20.06
CA ARG A 62 -8.49 4.19 21.54
C ARG A 62 -7.20 3.66 22.18
N TYR A 63 -6.51 2.71 21.53
CA TYR A 63 -5.23 2.16 21.98
C TYR A 63 -4.05 2.94 21.38
N VAL A 64 -4.24 3.46 20.18
CA VAL A 64 -3.23 4.14 19.38
C VAL A 64 -2.96 5.57 19.85
N THR A 65 -3.92 6.21 20.52
CA THR A 65 -3.80 7.63 20.94
C THR A 65 -2.61 7.93 21.86
N MET A 66 -2.11 6.92 22.59
CA MET A 66 -0.94 7.06 23.48
C MET A 66 0.38 6.66 22.82
N MET A 67 0.37 6.15 21.59
CA MET A 67 1.55 5.63 20.90
C MET A 67 2.08 6.61 19.84
N PRO A 68 3.42 6.80 19.73
CA PRO A 68 4.02 7.69 18.73
C PRO A 68 4.00 7.05 17.33
N MET A 69 2.83 6.92 16.71
CA MET A 69 2.68 6.15 15.46
C MET A 69 3.52 6.63 14.30
N ARG A 70 3.81 7.93 14.21
CA ARG A 70 4.76 8.45 13.21
C ARG A 70 6.15 7.87 13.37
N LEU A 71 6.64 7.75 14.61
CA LEU A 71 7.95 7.18 14.90
C LEU A 71 7.96 5.67 14.60
N ILE A 72 6.91 4.96 15.04
CA ILE A 72 6.79 3.51 14.84
C ILE A 72 6.71 3.18 13.34
N ALA A 73 5.86 3.88 12.59
CA ALA A 73 5.76 3.71 11.14
C ALA A 73 7.08 4.04 10.44
N GLY A 74 7.75 5.13 10.82
CA GLY A 74 9.05 5.49 10.27
C GLY A 74 10.12 4.42 10.50
N LEU A 75 10.21 3.87 11.72
CA LEU A 75 11.12 2.77 12.05
C LEU A 75 10.78 1.50 11.28
N ALA A 76 9.49 1.16 11.14
CA ALA A 76 9.05 0.01 10.36
C ALA A 76 9.45 0.16 8.88
N PHE A 77 9.26 1.35 8.28
CA PHE A 77 9.69 1.62 6.91
C PHE A 77 11.21 1.49 6.74
N ILE A 78 12.01 2.00 7.68
CA ILE A 78 13.47 1.85 7.65
C ILE A 78 13.86 0.37 7.75
N ALA A 79 13.23 -0.39 8.64
CA ALA A 79 13.51 -1.82 8.82
C ALA A 79 13.17 -2.63 7.55
N ILE A 80 11.99 -2.40 6.96
CA ILE A 80 11.56 -3.04 5.72
C ILE A 80 12.48 -2.63 4.56
N GLY A 81 12.83 -1.34 4.46
CA GLY A 81 13.77 -0.83 3.46
C GLY A 81 15.15 -1.49 3.56
N GLY A 82 15.70 -1.55 4.76
CA GLY A 82 16.97 -2.22 5.04
C GLY A 82 16.94 -3.71 4.72
N TRP A 83 15.84 -4.39 5.07
CA TRP A 83 15.63 -5.80 4.74
C TRP A 83 15.64 -6.05 3.23
N MET A 84 14.93 -5.24 2.44
CA MET A 84 14.91 -5.37 0.99
C MET A 84 16.29 -5.16 0.36
N VAL A 85 17.08 -4.20 0.86
CA VAL A 85 18.46 -3.98 0.40
C VAL A 85 19.34 -5.17 0.75
N PHE A 86 19.24 -5.69 1.97
CA PHE A 86 20.00 -6.86 2.41
C PHE A 86 19.67 -8.11 1.57
N GLU A 87 18.39 -8.33 1.26
CA GLU A 87 17.95 -9.42 0.40
C GLU A 87 18.55 -9.33 -1.01
N HIS A 88 18.57 -8.14 -1.61
CA HIS A 88 19.21 -7.91 -2.90
C HIS A 88 20.72 -8.21 -2.86
N LEU A 89 21.43 -7.76 -1.83
CA LEU A 89 22.87 -8.00 -1.68
C LEU A 89 23.21 -9.47 -1.40
N ARG A 90 22.28 -10.25 -0.85
CA ARG A 90 22.45 -11.69 -0.62
C ARG A 90 22.17 -12.52 -1.86
N ALA A 91 21.27 -12.03 -2.73
CA ALA A 91 20.86 -12.70 -3.96
C ALA A 91 21.72 -12.34 -5.18
N ALA A 92 22.51 -11.26 -5.10
CA ALA A 92 23.53 -10.85 -6.07
C ALA A 92 24.87 -11.54 -5.80
#